data_AF-A0A7W4CBY7-F1
#
_entry.id   AF-A0A7W4CBY7-F1
#
_cell.length_a   1.000
_cell.length_b   1.000
_cell.length_c   1.000
_cell.angle_alpha   90.00
_cell.angle_beta   90.00
_cell.angle_gamma   90.00
#
_symmetry.space_group_name_H-M   'P 1'
#
loop_
_entity.id
_entity.type
_entity.pdbx_description
1 polymer ?
#
loop_
_entity_poly.entity_id
_entity_poly.type
_entity_poly.pdbx_seq_one_letter_code
_entity_poly.pdbx_strand_id
1 'polypeptide(L)'
;MGDYLDIWFTVTSLVFIVSLLLALFVGVWRKNIKALILLSGVAAISIVLFLSQKYQIRKILAEELSVSSFVVEAHEEFEESKLLDSLRSSNYVTMNRTKPLSKSKVRIVINSGEVELLIAQDSKNEELFWIYYPKYRFSRLNPIGKVRIR
;
A
#
# COMPACT_ATOMS: atom_id res chain seq x y z
N MET A 1 -12.15 -1.52 14.96
CA MET A 1 -12.20 -1.47 13.48
C MET A 1 -10.81 -1.36 12.83
N GLY A 2 -9.70 -1.23 13.59
CA GLY A 2 -8.36 -0.94 13.04
C GLY A 2 -7.68 -2.08 12.27
N ASP A 3 -7.98 -3.35 12.56
CA ASP A 3 -7.19 -4.47 11.99
C ASP A 3 -7.81 -5.10 10.74
N TYR A 4 -8.92 -4.55 10.22
CA TYR A 4 -9.66 -5.20 9.13
C TYR A 4 -8.81 -5.33 7.86
N LEU A 5 -7.93 -4.36 7.56
CA LEU A 5 -7.02 -4.42 6.42
C LEU A 5 -5.94 -5.49 6.60
N ASP A 6 -5.48 -5.72 7.83
CA ASP A 6 -4.50 -6.75 8.15
C ASP A 6 -5.11 -8.16 8.08
N ILE A 7 -6.36 -8.29 8.53
CA ILE A 7 -7.16 -9.51 8.35
C ILE A 7 -7.37 -9.75 6.86
N TRP A 8 -7.78 -8.73 6.11
CA TRP A 8 -7.97 -8.83 4.67
C TRP A 8 -6.67 -9.26 3.97
N PHE A 9 -5.52 -8.64 4.28
CA PHE A 9 -4.21 -9.03 3.77
C PHE A 9 -3.89 -10.51 4.04
N THR A 10 -4.17 -10.98 5.26
CA THR A 10 -3.89 -12.36 5.64
C THR A 10 -4.79 -13.33 4.88
N VAL A 11 -6.10 -13.04 4.79
CA VAL A 11 -7.08 -13.87 4.10
C VAL A 11 -6.81 -13.94 2.60
N THR A 12 -6.57 -12.82 1.92
CA THR A 12 -6.28 -12.84 0.48
C THR A 12 -4.98 -13.57 0.15
N SER A 13 -3.94 -13.38 0.98
CA SER A 13 -2.68 -14.08 0.81
C SER A 13 -2.84 -15.59 1.00
N LEU A 14 -3.60 -16.01 2.03
CA LEU A 14 -3.87 -17.43 2.29
C LEU A 14 -4.66 -18.07 1.15
N VAL A 15 -5.76 -17.42 0.72
CA VAL A 15 -6.60 -17.93 -0.38
C VAL A 15 -5.80 -18.06 -1.67
N PHE A 16 -4.93 -17.08 -1.97
CA PHE A 16 -4.03 -17.15 -3.12
C PHE A 16 -3.09 -18.36 -3.03
N ILE A 17 -2.39 -18.55 -1.90
CA ILE A 17 -1.45 -19.64 -1.71
C ILE A 17 -2.15 -21.01 -1.81
N VAL A 18 -3.27 -21.18 -1.10
CA VAL A 18 -4.03 -22.43 -1.11
C VAL A 18 -4.55 -22.73 -2.52
N SER A 19 -5.09 -21.72 -3.22
CA SER A 19 -5.60 -21.91 -4.59
C SER A 19 -4.48 -22.30 -5.55
N LEU A 20 -3.29 -21.70 -5.43
CA LEU A 20 -2.13 -22.03 -6.24
C LEU A 20 -1.64 -23.46 -5.99
N LEU A 21 -1.51 -23.86 -4.72
CA LEU A 21 -1.07 -25.21 -4.34
C LEU A 21 -2.06 -26.28 -4.84
N LEU A 22 -3.36 -26.04 -4.70
CA LEU A 22 -4.39 -26.93 -5.23
C LEU A 22 -4.37 -26.99 -6.76
N ALA A 23 -4.15 -25.85 -7.44
CA ALA A 23 -4.06 -25.81 -8.90
C ALA A 23 -2.88 -26.66 -9.40
N LEU A 24 -1.71 -26.53 -8.76
CA LEU A 24 -0.53 -27.34 -9.06
C LEU A 24 -0.80 -28.83 -8.80
N PHE A 25 -1.37 -29.17 -7.65
CA PHE A 25 -1.72 -30.55 -7.32
C PHE A 25 -2.68 -31.16 -8.34
N VAL A 26 -3.76 -30.45 -8.70
CA VAL A 26 -4.74 -30.91 -9.69
C VAL A 26 -4.11 -31.03 -11.08
N GLY A 27 -3.28 -30.07 -11.49
CA GLY A 27 -2.61 -30.07 -12.78
C GLY A 27 -1.65 -31.25 -12.95
N VAL A 28 -0.91 -31.60 -11.89
CA VAL A 28 0.06 -32.71 -11.90
C VAL A 28 -0.62 -34.07 -11.75
N TRP A 29 -1.52 -34.24 -10.78
CA TRP A 29 -2.05 -35.56 -10.40
C TRP A 29 -3.36 -35.94 -11.09
N ARG A 30 -4.33 -35.01 -11.20
CA ARG A 30 -5.70 -35.33 -11.60
C ARG A 30 -6.07 -34.89 -13.01
N LYS A 31 -5.26 -34.00 -13.63
CA LYS A 31 -5.48 -33.42 -14.97
C LYS A 31 -6.94 -32.93 -15.19
N ASN A 32 -7.59 -32.44 -14.13
CA ASN A 32 -8.97 -31.96 -14.19
C ASN A 32 -9.00 -30.48 -14.60
N ILE A 33 -9.22 -30.24 -15.90
CA ILE A 33 -9.18 -28.90 -16.51
C ILE A 33 -10.21 -27.95 -15.88
N LYS A 34 -11.43 -28.41 -15.57
CA LYS A 34 -12.46 -27.55 -14.97
C LYS A 34 -12.04 -27.03 -13.60
N ALA A 35 -11.49 -27.91 -12.77
CA ALA A 35 -10.98 -27.54 -11.45
C ALA A 35 -9.76 -26.61 -11.55
N LEU A 36 -8.87 -26.84 -12.53
CA LEU A 36 -7.73 -25.97 -12.78
C LEU A 36 -8.17 -24.54 -13.17
N ILE A 37 -9.15 -24.41 -14.06
CA ILE A 37 -9.71 -23.10 -14.46
C ILE A 37 -10.28 -22.38 -13.24
N LEU A 38 -11.09 -23.06 -12.43
CA LEU A 38 -11.70 -22.45 -11.24
C LEU A 38 -10.65 -21.96 -10.24
N LEU A 39 -9.66 -22.79 -9.91
CA LEU A 39 -8.59 -22.42 -8.98
C LEU A 39 -7.71 -21.29 -9.52
N SER A 40 -7.44 -21.28 -10.84
CA SER A 40 -6.73 -20.17 -11.47
C SER A 40 -7.53 -18.86 -11.40
N GLY A 41 -8.86 -18.93 -11.56
CA GLY A 41 -9.76 -17.78 -11.43
C GLY A 41 -9.78 -17.21 -10.01
N VAL A 42 -9.85 -18.09 -8.99
CA VAL A 42 -9.76 -17.69 -7.57
C VAL A 42 -8.42 -17.03 -7.26
N ALA A 43 -7.32 -17.58 -7.79
CA ALA A 43 -5.99 -16.98 -7.63
C ALA A 43 -5.92 -15.59 -8.30
N ALA A 44 -6.47 -15.43 -9.50
CA ALA A 44 -6.53 -14.15 -10.21
C ALA A 44 -7.34 -13.10 -9.43
N ILE A 45 -8.52 -13.46 -8.92
CA ILE A 45 -9.33 -12.57 -8.07
C ILE A 45 -8.57 -12.18 -6.80
N SER A 46 -7.86 -13.13 -6.18
CA SER A 46 -7.06 -12.86 -4.98
C SER A 46 -5.94 -11.86 -5.25
N ILE A 47 -5.30 -11.91 -6.43
CA ILE A 47 -4.31 -10.91 -6.85
C ILE A 47 -4.96 -9.53 -6.99
N VAL A 48 -6.13 -9.43 -7.63
CA VAL A 48 -6.84 -8.15 -7.78
C VAL A 48 -7.20 -7.56 -6.41
N LEU A 49 -7.69 -8.38 -5.49
CA LEU A 49 -8.01 -7.96 -4.12
C LEU A 49 -6.76 -7.57 -3.32
N PHE A 50 -5.64 -8.27 -3.52
CA PHE A 50 -4.38 -7.92 -2.90
C PHE A 50 -3.88 -6.54 -3.38
N LEU A 51 -3.96 -6.28 -4.69
CA LEU A 51 -3.55 -5.00 -5.27
C LEU A 51 -4.51 -3.86 -4.92
N SER A 52 -5.77 -4.15 -4.60
CA SER A 52 -6.75 -3.12 -4.25
C SER A 52 -6.53 -2.54 -2.83
N GLN A 53 -5.80 -3.25 -1.96
CA GLN A 53 -5.52 -2.80 -0.59
C GLN A 53 -4.83 -1.44 -0.52
N LYS A 54 -3.91 -1.15 -1.45
CA LYS A 54 -3.25 0.16 -1.49
C LYS A 54 -4.26 1.29 -1.62
N TYR A 55 -5.33 1.13 -2.40
CA TYR A 55 -6.34 2.17 -2.58
C TYR A 55 -7.16 2.41 -1.31
N GLN A 56 -7.43 1.33 -0.57
CA GLN A 56 -8.17 1.42 0.69
C GLN A 56 -7.33 2.09 1.78
N ILE A 57 -6.03 1.77 1.83
CA ILE A 57 -5.09 2.44 2.73
C ILE A 57 -4.97 3.93 2.39
N ARG A 58 -4.88 4.29 1.10
CA ARG A 58 -4.87 5.70 0.65
C ARG A 58 -6.12 6.44 1.12
N LYS A 59 -7.29 5.82 0.94
CA LYS A 59 -8.57 6.42 1.33
C LYS A 59 -8.62 6.65 2.85
N ILE A 60 -8.26 5.66 3.65
CA ILE A 60 -8.22 5.80 5.11
C ILE A 60 -7.23 6.89 5.54
N LEU A 61 -6.04 6.92 4.96
CA LEU A 61 -5.05 7.95 5.28
C LEU A 61 -5.57 9.35 4.93
N ALA A 62 -6.25 9.51 3.78
CA ALA A 62 -6.85 10.77 3.39
C ALA A 62 -7.99 11.20 4.34
N GLU A 63 -8.80 10.26 4.83
CA GLU A 63 -9.88 10.51 5.79
C GLU A 63 -9.36 10.83 7.20
N GLU A 64 -8.21 10.27 7.58
CA GLU A 64 -7.56 10.56 8.87
C GLU A 64 -6.90 11.95 8.90
N LEU A 65 -6.53 12.50 7.73
CA LEU A 65 -5.88 13.81 7.61
C LEU A 65 -6.89 14.95 7.53
N SER A 66 -6.74 15.92 8.44
CA SER A 66 -7.54 17.15 8.51
C SER A 66 -6.76 18.36 7.99
N VAL A 67 -7.44 19.51 7.85
CA VAL A 67 -6.77 20.80 7.56
C VAL A 67 -5.84 21.25 8.69
N SER A 68 -6.15 20.86 9.93
CA SER A 68 -5.34 21.13 11.12
C SER A 68 -4.17 20.16 11.31
N SER A 69 -4.00 19.17 10.43
CA SER A 69 -2.89 18.22 10.54
C SER A 69 -1.57 18.90 10.18
N PHE A 70 -0.51 18.60 10.92
CA PHE A 70 0.83 19.15 10.68
C PHE A 70 1.91 18.11 10.95
N VAL A 71 3.05 18.27 10.27
CA VAL A 71 4.22 17.41 10.45
C VAL A 71 4.97 17.85 11.70
N VAL A 72 5.35 16.91 12.55
CA VAL A 72 6.10 17.17 13.79
C VAL A 72 7.54 16.69 13.70
N GLU A 73 7.78 15.67 12.89
CA GLU A 73 9.09 15.06 12.72
C GLU A 73 9.25 14.65 11.26
N ALA A 74 10.29 15.17 10.62
CA ALA A 74 10.70 14.81 9.26
C ALA A 74 12.23 14.81 9.19
N HIS A 75 12.81 13.73 8.69
CA HIS A 75 14.26 13.59 8.53
C HIS A 75 14.75 13.93 7.13
N GLU A 76 13.84 14.03 6.16
CA GLU A 76 14.13 14.50 4.80
C GLU A 76 13.65 15.94 4.66
N GLU A 77 14.39 16.77 3.92
CA GLU A 77 13.97 18.12 3.58
C GLU A 77 12.94 18.07 2.44
N PHE A 78 11.69 18.42 2.74
CA PHE A 78 10.60 18.54 1.76
C PHE A 78 9.55 19.57 2.22
N GLU A 79 8.70 20.03 1.31
CA GLU A 79 7.59 20.92 1.67
C GLU A 79 6.46 20.15 2.35
N GLU A 80 6.35 20.29 3.68
CA GLU A 80 5.36 19.59 4.51
C GLU A 80 3.91 19.85 4.07
N SER A 81 3.60 21.08 3.67
CA SER A 81 2.28 21.47 3.16
C SER A 81 1.90 20.69 1.89
N LYS A 82 2.83 20.58 0.92
CA LYS A 82 2.63 19.80 -0.31
C LYS A 82 2.41 18.32 -0.02
N LEU A 83 3.12 17.75 0.96
CA LEU A 83 2.90 16.36 1.38
C LEU A 83 1.47 16.19 1.90
N LEU A 84 1.07 16.99 2.88
CA LEU A 84 -0.25 16.90 3.51
C LEU A 84 -1.37 17.10 2.50
N ASP A 85 -1.23 18.10 1.61
CA ASP A 85 -2.18 18.35 0.54
C ASP A 85 -2.28 17.17 -0.42
N SER A 86 -1.15 16.59 -0.83
CA SER A 86 -1.12 15.43 -1.73
C SER A 86 -1.76 14.19 -1.11
N LEU A 87 -1.51 13.93 0.17
CA LEU A 87 -2.09 12.79 0.87
C LEU A 87 -3.60 12.95 1.07
N ARG A 88 -4.04 14.14 1.51
CA ARG A 88 -5.46 14.46 1.74
C ARG A 88 -6.29 14.43 0.45
N SER A 89 -5.76 14.97 -0.64
CA SER A 89 -6.41 14.96 -1.96
C SER A 89 -6.27 13.62 -2.69
N SER A 90 -5.52 12.66 -2.14
CA SER A 90 -5.18 11.40 -2.82
C SER A 90 -4.51 11.61 -4.19
N ASN A 91 -3.71 12.66 -4.34
CA ASN A 91 -2.96 13.00 -5.55
C ASN A 91 -1.72 12.11 -5.71
N TYR A 92 -1.95 10.83 -5.98
CA TYR A 92 -0.90 9.85 -6.21
C TYR A 92 -0.51 9.77 -7.69
N VAL A 93 0.79 9.83 -7.96
CA VAL A 93 1.36 9.73 -9.31
C VAL A 93 1.57 8.26 -9.69
N THR A 94 1.44 7.97 -10.99
CA THR A 94 1.70 6.64 -11.56
C THR A 94 3.14 6.19 -11.28
N MET A 95 3.30 4.92 -10.88
CA MET A 95 4.62 4.36 -10.60
C MET A 95 5.35 4.04 -11.91
N ASN A 96 6.27 4.92 -12.31
CA ASN A 96 7.33 4.54 -13.25
C ASN A 96 8.21 3.43 -12.65
N ARG A 97 8.89 2.65 -13.51
CA ARG A 97 9.90 1.65 -13.12
C ARG A 97 11.15 2.32 -12.54
N THR A 98 11.04 2.76 -11.30
CA THR A 98 12.11 3.34 -10.48
C THR A 98 12.08 2.68 -9.10
N LYS A 99 13.02 3.03 -8.22
CA LYS A 99 13.12 2.46 -6.86
C LYS A 99 13.13 3.56 -5.79
N PRO A 100 12.67 3.27 -4.57
CA PRO A 100 12.90 4.13 -3.42
C PRO A 100 14.40 4.16 -3.06
N LEU A 101 14.91 5.31 -2.61
CA LEU A 101 16.27 5.45 -2.10
C LEU A 101 16.36 5.00 -0.63
N SER A 102 16.27 5.92 0.32
CA SER A 102 16.24 5.64 1.77
C SER A 102 14.85 5.88 2.32
N LYS A 103 14.39 5.01 3.24
CA LYS A 103 13.15 5.27 3.98
C LYS A 103 13.45 6.18 5.16
N SER A 104 12.73 7.28 5.25
CA SER A 104 12.74 8.21 6.38
C SER A 104 11.38 8.19 7.09
N LYS A 105 11.38 8.44 8.39
CA LYS A 105 10.15 8.52 9.18
C LYS A 105 9.59 9.93 9.14
N VAL A 106 8.28 10.02 8.98
CA VAL A 106 7.51 11.26 9.11
C VAL A 106 6.39 11.04 10.10
N ARG A 107 6.29 11.91 11.11
CA ARG A 107 5.21 11.88 12.09
C ARG A 107 4.28 13.06 11.87
N ILE A 108 3.00 12.77 11.73
CA ILE A 108 1.94 13.74 11.47
C ILE A 108 0.99 13.73 12.65
N VAL A 109 0.77 14.89 13.26
CA VAL A 109 -0.30 15.06 14.24
C VAL A 109 -1.61 15.24 13.48
N ILE A 110 -2.61 14.46 13.88
CA ILE A 110 -3.99 14.50 13.37
C ILE A 110 -4.94 14.72 14.54
N ASN A 111 -6.22 14.99 14.26
CA ASN A 111 -7.21 15.27 15.31
C ASN A 111 -7.39 14.13 16.33
N SER A 112 -7.11 12.89 15.93
CA SER A 112 -7.26 11.70 16.78
C SER A 112 -5.95 11.24 17.43
N GLY A 113 -4.84 11.96 17.24
CA GLY A 113 -3.53 11.60 17.80
C GLY A 113 -2.41 11.78 16.78
N GLU A 114 -1.58 10.75 16.61
CA GLU A 114 -0.41 10.79 15.74
C GLU A 114 -0.42 9.63 14.73
N VAL A 115 -0.01 9.94 13.50
CA VAL A 115 0.18 9.01 12.41
C VAL A 115 1.65 8.97 12.04
N GLU A 116 2.22 7.76 11.99
CA GLU A 116 3.57 7.52 11.45
C GLU A 116 3.46 7.09 9.98
N LEU A 117 4.22 7.78 9.13
CA LEU A 117 4.48 7.40 7.74
C LEU A 117 5.96 7.08 7.56
N LEU A 118 6.25 6.22 6.59
CA LEU A 118 7.59 6.15 6.01
C LEU A 118 7.51 6.77 4.62
N ILE A 119 8.43 7.67 4.32
CA ILE A 119 8.59 8.21 2.97
C ILE A 119 9.96 7.80 2.43
N ALA A 120 10.12 7.78 1.11
CA ALA A 120 11.42 7.58 0.50
C ALA A 120 11.50 8.34 -0.82
N GLN A 121 12.55 9.10 -1.04
CA GLN A 121 12.75 9.78 -2.32
C GLN A 121 12.89 8.80 -3.49
N ASP A 122 12.39 9.17 -4.67
CA ASP A 122 12.52 8.39 -5.89
C ASP A 122 13.92 8.50 -6.52
N SER A 123 14.49 7.35 -6.89
CA SER A 123 15.83 7.27 -7.49
C SER A 123 16.08 8.06 -8.77
N LYS A 124 15.02 8.48 -9.50
CA LYS A 124 15.16 9.22 -10.77
C LYS A 124 14.49 10.59 -10.76
N ASN A 125 13.76 10.94 -9.71
CA ASN A 125 13.03 12.20 -9.64
C ASN A 125 13.02 12.70 -8.20
N GLU A 126 13.74 13.79 -7.96
CA GLU A 126 13.90 14.34 -6.62
C GLU A 126 12.62 14.96 -6.05
N GLU A 127 11.61 15.23 -6.88
CA GLU A 127 10.31 15.75 -6.46
C GLU A 127 9.33 14.65 -6.05
N LEU A 128 9.61 13.38 -6.42
CA LEU A 128 8.72 12.26 -6.16
C LEU A 128 9.16 11.47 -4.93
N PHE A 129 8.18 11.18 -4.08
CA PHE A 129 8.39 10.42 -2.86
C PHE A 129 7.43 9.23 -2.80
N TRP A 130 7.97 8.07 -2.48
CA TRP A 130 7.26 6.84 -2.21
C TRP A 130 6.69 6.88 -0.80
N ILE A 131 5.38 6.67 -0.66
CA ILE A 131 4.68 6.73 0.63
C ILE A 131 4.37 5.34 1.11
N TYR A 132 4.61 5.10 2.40
CA TYR A 132 4.29 3.88 3.12
C TYR A 132 3.55 4.26 4.40
N TYR A 133 2.50 3.48 4.73
CA TYR A 133 1.74 3.65 5.96
C TYR A 133 1.89 2.40 6.86
N PRO A 134 2.94 2.33 7.70
CA PRO A 134 3.34 1.12 8.43
C PRO A 134 2.33 0.61 9.46
N LYS A 135 1.26 1.37 9.74
CA LYS A 135 0.06 0.94 10.50
C LYS A 135 -0.48 -0.40 9.98
N TYR A 136 -0.52 -0.59 8.65
CA TYR A 136 -1.00 -1.81 8.02
C TYR A 136 0.13 -2.68 7.51
N ARG A 137 0.03 -4.00 7.72
CA ARG A 137 1.04 -5.00 7.35
C ARG A 137 1.44 -4.93 5.88
N PHE A 138 0.46 -4.77 4.99
CA PHE A 138 0.70 -4.58 3.55
C PHE A 138 1.71 -3.46 3.29
N SER A 139 1.53 -2.30 3.95
CA SER A 139 2.28 -1.10 3.62
C SER A 139 3.62 -0.94 4.34
N ARG A 140 3.97 -1.85 5.25
CA ARG A 140 5.33 -1.89 5.84
C ARG A 140 6.39 -2.15 4.76
N LEU A 141 6.07 -3.05 3.83
CA LEU A 141 6.95 -3.44 2.73
C LEU A 141 6.55 -2.80 1.40
N ASN A 142 5.24 -2.62 1.18
CA ASN A 142 4.73 -2.12 -0.10
C ASN A 142 4.39 -0.62 -0.01
N PRO A 143 4.81 0.20 -0.99
CA PRO A 143 4.38 1.58 -1.04
C PRO A 143 2.90 1.66 -1.36
N ILE A 144 2.18 2.54 -0.67
CA ILE A 144 0.79 2.82 -1.02
C ILE A 144 0.72 3.67 -2.28
N GLY A 145 1.73 4.48 -2.59
CA GLY A 145 1.76 5.31 -3.80
C GLY A 145 3.02 6.18 -3.89
N LYS A 146 3.08 7.02 -4.93
CA LYS A 146 4.04 8.12 -5.01
C LYS A 146 3.29 9.44 -4.98
N VAL A 147 3.87 10.45 -4.36
CA VAL A 147 3.35 11.82 -4.37
C VAL A 147 4.46 12.78 -4.79
N ARG A 148 4.08 13.94 -5.32
CA ARG A 148 5.02 15.01 -5.66
C ARG A 148 5.05 16.01 -4.50
N ILE A 149 6.22 16.21 -3.89
CA ILE A 149 6.36 17.01 -2.65
C ILE A 149 7.32 18.19 -2.81
N ARG A 150 8.15 18.22 -3.85
CA ARG A 150 9.08 19.33 -4.06
C ARG A 150 8.50 20.44 -4.94
#